data_AF-A0A971IQB0-F1
#
_entry.id   AF-A0A971IQB0-F1
#
_cell.length_a   1.000
_cell.length_b   1.000
_cell.length_c   1.000
_cell.angle_alpha   90.00
_cell.angle_beta   90.00
_cell.angle_gamma   90.00
#
_symmetry.space_group_name_H-M   'P 1'
#
loop_
_entity.id
_entity.type
_entity.pdbx_description
1 polymer ?
#
loop_
_entity_poly.entity_id
_entity_poly.type
_entity_poly.pdbx_seq_one_letter_code
_entity_poly.pdbx_strand_id
1 'polypeptide(L)'
;MNQLDSAMLYGQIAIENIVDEVNKSNYLLYENVANIAEKQQNYFLANTYRQKAFDLYEKSVKDRLNTQVMELEKRYDLSEAENIALRSQQNTLIIAIIALLLAMLATILIMLNVKNRREAKIKLMRLEHEAETRAIETKLLEEEANKRDWLIQLYGHISNRLTSLQENFNTLSQRYVSSHPKIYENMHNILHTAESDLREMPKNLIPDENTFSLYTNLSMEAAELFNANEKIMLMLLVCKADNRQISTFMNTSIESIRARKSQLKKKLTENGIDAAHFFNF
;
A
#
# COMPACT_ATOMS: atom_id res chain seq x y z
N MET A 1 19.87 -43.53 -109.08
CA MET A 1 20.14 -42.15 -109.52
C MET A 1 18.91 -41.26 -109.37
N ASN A 2 17.73 -41.59 -109.92
CA ASN A 2 16.56 -40.68 -109.95
C ASN A 2 15.91 -40.22 -108.61
N GLN A 3 16.12 -40.89 -107.48
CA GLN A 3 15.42 -40.52 -106.22
C GLN A 3 16.04 -39.33 -105.49
N LEU A 4 17.36 -39.12 -105.61
CA LEU A 4 18.06 -38.00 -104.97
C LEU A 4 17.77 -36.68 -105.68
N ASP A 5 17.64 -36.72 -107.01
CA ASP A 5 17.36 -35.55 -107.82
C ASP A 5 15.95 -35.03 -107.57
N SER A 6 14.96 -35.92 -107.39
CA SER A 6 13.62 -35.53 -106.95
C SER A 6 13.63 -34.96 -105.53
N ALA A 7 14.37 -35.57 -104.60
CA ALA A 7 14.47 -35.06 -103.23
C ALA A 7 15.11 -33.67 -103.18
N MET A 8 16.13 -33.42 -104.02
CA MET A 8 16.76 -32.10 -104.15
C MET A 8 15.77 -31.07 -104.73
N LEU A 9 15.06 -31.43 -105.79
CA LEU A 9 14.06 -30.55 -106.42
C LEU A 9 12.97 -30.15 -105.41
N TYR A 10 12.38 -31.12 -104.70
CA TYR A 10 11.38 -30.83 -103.68
C TYR A 10 11.95 -30.05 -102.49
N GLY A 11 13.21 -30.30 -102.11
CA GLY A 11 13.90 -29.54 -101.08
C GLY A 11 14.13 -28.06 -101.45
N GLN A 12 14.51 -27.80 -102.71
CA GLN A 12 14.69 -26.44 -103.23
C GLN A 12 13.35 -25.71 -103.35
N ILE A 13 12.32 -26.37 -103.87
CA ILE A 13 10.96 -25.83 -103.91
C ILE A 13 10.48 -25.50 -102.49
N ALA A 14 10.74 -26.37 -101.51
CA ALA A 14 10.37 -26.13 -100.12
C ALA A 14 11.09 -24.91 -99.53
N ILE A 15 12.37 -24.69 -99.88
CA ILE A 15 13.13 -23.49 -99.47
C ILE A 15 12.58 -22.23 -100.16
N GLU A 16 12.29 -22.30 -101.46
CA GLU A 16 11.76 -21.19 -102.26
C GLU A 16 10.34 -20.77 -101.82
N ASN A 17 9.58 -21.70 -101.25
CA ASN A 17 8.24 -21.46 -100.73
C ASN A 17 8.20 -21.23 -99.22
N ILE A 18 9.35 -20.95 -98.58
CA ILE A 18 9.36 -20.49 -97.19
C ILE A 18 8.63 -19.14 -97.11
N VAL A 19 7.45 -19.14 -96.51
CA VAL A 19 6.63 -17.92 -96.35
C VAL A 19 7.20 -17.00 -95.26
N ASP A 20 7.75 -17.59 -94.19
CA ASP A 20 8.41 -16.86 -93.11
C ASP A 20 9.91 -17.23 -93.10
N GLU A 21 10.70 -16.46 -93.85
CA GLU A 21 12.15 -16.64 -93.93
C GLU A 21 12.85 -16.46 -92.58
N VAL A 22 12.20 -15.78 -91.62
CA VAL A 22 12.71 -15.50 -90.29
C VAL A 22 12.39 -16.64 -89.31
N ASN A 23 11.55 -17.61 -89.71
CA ASN A 23 11.22 -18.75 -88.86
C ASN A 23 12.48 -19.56 -88.56
N LYS A 24 12.88 -19.53 -87.28
CA LYS A 24 14.11 -20.14 -86.81
C LYS A 24 14.08 -21.67 -86.88
N SER A 25 12.92 -22.29 -87.08
CA SER A 25 12.76 -23.74 -87.31
C SER A 25 13.15 -24.17 -88.72
N ASN A 26 13.33 -23.21 -89.65
CA ASN A 26 13.74 -23.47 -91.03
C ASN A 26 15.16 -24.08 -91.11
N TYR A 27 15.95 -24.03 -90.04
CA TYR A 27 17.26 -24.69 -89.99
C TYR A 27 17.18 -26.18 -90.32
N LEU A 28 16.11 -26.87 -89.88
CA LEU A 28 15.89 -28.30 -90.19
C LEU A 28 15.70 -28.54 -91.68
N LEU A 29 15.05 -27.60 -92.38
CA LEU A 29 14.84 -27.67 -93.81
C LEU A 29 16.15 -27.48 -94.57
N TYR A 30 16.94 -26.48 -94.19
CA TYR A 30 18.27 -26.25 -94.75
C TYR A 30 19.25 -27.41 -94.46
N GLU A 31 19.21 -27.98 -93.27
CA GLU A 31 20.00 -29.16 -92.90
C GLU A 31 19.62 -30.39 -93.74
N ASN A 32 18.33 -30.62 -93.95
CA ASN A 32 17.84 -31.70 -94.80
C ASN A 32 18.30 -31.55 -96.26
N VAL A 33 18.23 -30.33 -96.82
CA VAL A 33 18.71 -30.07 -98.20
C VAL A 33 20.22 -30.20 -98.30
N ALA A 34 20.97 -29.78 -97.28
CA ALA A 34 22.42 -29.99 -97.23
C ALA A 34 22.80 -31.47 -97.25
N ASN A 35 22.08 -32.31 -96.49
CA ASN A 35 22.30 -33.75 -96.44
C ASN A 35 21.97 -34.44 -97.78
N ILE A 36 21.00 -33.93 -98.54
CA ILE A 36 20.70 -34.42 -99.90
C ILE A 36 21.82 -34.00 -100.86
N ALA A 37 22.30 -32.75 -100.79
CA ALA A 37 23.39 -32.24 -101.63
C ALA A 37 24.71 -33.01 -101.40
N GLU A 38 25.01 -33.37 -100.15
CA GLU A 38 26.18 -34.18 -99.79
C GLU A 38 26.09 -35.59 -100.39
N LYS A 39 24.90 -36.23 -100.35
CA LYS A 39 24.65 -37.53 -100.99
C LYS A 39 24.76 -37.49 -102.51
N GLN A 40 24.53 -36.33 -103.13
CA GLN A 40 24.78 -36.07 -104.56
C GLN A 40 26.24 -35.70 -104.86
N GLN A 41 27.13 -35.73 -103.86
CA GLN A 41 28.54 -35.30 -103.95
C GLN A 41 28.73 -33.83 -104.32
N ASN A 42 27.70 -32.99 -104.16
CA ASN A 42 27.79 -31.54 -104.33
C ASN A 42 28.13 -30.87 -102.99
N TYR A 43 29.40 -30.98 -102.60
CA TYR A 43 29.88 -30.51 -101.31
C TYR A 43 29.79 -28.99 -101.13
N PHE A 44 29.92 -28.22 -102.21
CA PHE A 44 29.80 -26.76 -102.16
C PHE A 44 28.39 -26.33 -101.74
N LEU A 45 27.37 -26.94 -102.37
CA LEU A 45 25.97 -26.67 -102.06
C LEU A 45 25.61 -27.18 -100.66
N ALA A 46 26.10 -28.36 -100.27
CA ALA A 46 25.91 -28.90 -98.93
C ALA A 46 26.45 -27.97 -97.83
N ASN A 47 27.67 -27.45 -98.01
CA ASN A 47 28.28 -26.55 -97.05
C ASN A 47 27.53 -25.22 -96.93
N THR A 48 27.06 -24.67 -98.05
CA THR A 48 26.27 -23.43 -98.08
C THR A 48 24.98 -23.56 -97.27
N TYR A 49 24.25 -24.67 -97.46
CA TYR A 49 23.02 -24.90 -96.70
C TYR A 49 23.29 -25.26 -95.23
N ARG A 50 24.40 -25.95 -94.90
CA ARG A 50 24.81 -26.17 -93.50
C ARG A 50 25.10 -24.88 -92.75
N GLN A 51 25.78 -23.92 -93.37
CA GLN A 51 26.04 -22.62 -92.75
C GLN A 51 24.73 -21.89 -92.43
N LYS A 52 23.79 -21.85 -93.40
CA LYS A 52 22.46 -21.26 -93.18
C LYS A 52 21.67 -21.95 -92.06
N ALA A 53 21.74 -23.28 -91.99
CA ALA A 53 21.10 -24.04 -90.92
C ALA A 53 21.74 -23.71 -89.55
N PHE A 54 23.07 -23.66 -89.46
CA PHE A 54 23.77 -23.34 -88.22
C PHE A 54 23.43 -21.94 -87.70
N ASP A 55 23.44 -20.92 -88.57
CA ASP A 55 23.13 -19.54 -88.18
C ASP A 55 21.68 -19.40 -87.65
N LEU A 56 20.73 -20.10 -88.27
CA LEU A 56 19.34 -20.11 -87.83
C LEU A 56 19.16 -20.88 -86.51
N TYR A 57 19.87 -22.00 -86.35
CA TYR A 57 19.87 -22.80 -85.13
C TYR A 57 20.46 -22.02 -83.95
N GLU A 58 21.61 -21.36 -84.12
CA GLU A 58 22.26 -20.56 -83.10
C GLU A 58 21.33 -19.44 -82.60
N LYS A 59 20.68 -18.71 -83.53
CA LYS A 59 19.68 -17.69 -83.19
C LYS A 59 18.49 -18.27 -82.41
N SER A 60 18.00 -19.44 -82.82
CA SER A 60 16.91 -20.15 -82.13
C SER A 60 17.27 -20.49 -80.67
N VAL A 61 18.45 -21.07 -80.47
CA VAL A 61 18.94 -21.46 -79.15
C VAL A 61 19.14 -20.24 -78.26
N LYS A 62 19.78 -19.19 -78.79
CA LYS A 62 20.03 -17.95 -78.06
C LYS A 62 18.74 -17.29 -77.59
N ASP A 63 17.72 -17.21 -78.43
CA ASP A 63 16.46 -16.57 -78.06
C ASP A 63 15.67 -17.39 -77.06
N ARG A 64 15.69 -18.73 -77.16
CA ARG A 64 15.10 -19.60 -76.15
C ARG A 64 15.79 -19.43 -74.80
N LEU A 65 17.13 -19.38 -74.81
CA LEU A 65 17.92 -19.19 -73.60
C LEU A 65 17.64 -17.82 -72.97
N ASN A 66 17.65 -16.75 -73.76
CA ASN A 66 17.32 -15.40 -73.30
C ASN A 66 15.92 -15.32 -72.69
N THR A 67 14.93 -15.97 -73.32
CA THR A 67 13.56 -16.03 -72.80
C THR A 67 13.52 -16.75 -71.45
N GLN A 68 14.18 -17.90 -71.35
CA GLN A 68 14.24 -18.67 -70.10
C GLN A 68 14.95 -17.90 -68.98
N VAL A 69 16.05 -17.21 -69.30
CA VAL A 69 16.79 -16.37 -68.33
C VAL A 69 15.90 -15.23 -67.84
N MET A 70 15.25 -14.51 -68.74
CA MET A 70 14.34 -13.40 -68.37
C MET A 70 13.16 -13.89 -67.51
N GLU A 71 12.58 -15.03 -67.82
CA GLU A 71 11.53 -15.63 -66.99
C GLU A 71 12.03 -16.01 -65.60
N LEU A 72 13.27 -16.51 -65.51
CA LEU A 72 13.89 -16.89 -64.24
C LEU A 72 14.21 -15.66 -63.38
N GLU A 73 14.79 -14.62 -63.97
CA GLU A 73 15.07 -13.33 -63.32
C GLU A 73 13.78 -12.72 -62.78
N LYS A 74 12.72 -12.66 -63.60
CA LYS A 74 11.42 -12.13 -63.18
C LYS A 74 10.83 -12.91 -61.99
N ARG A 75 10.97 -14.24 -61.98
CA ARG A 75 10.49 -15.08 -60.85
C ARG A 75 11.33 -14.85 -59.59
N TYR A 76 12.64 -14.69 -59.76
CA TYR A 76 13.55 -14.41 -58.65
C TYR A 76 13.25 -13.04 -58.03
N ASP A 77 13.16 -11.98 -58.84
CA ASP A 77 12.85 -10.62 -58.37
C ASP A 77 11.51 -10.57 -57.64
N LEU A 78 10.49 -11.26 -58.15
CA LEU A 78 9.18 -11.34 -57.51
C LEU A 78 9.27 -12.06 -56.16
N SER A 79 10.01 -13.17 -56.09
CA SER A 79 10.21 -13.91 -54.84
C SER A 79 11.01 -13.11 -53.81
N GLU A 80 12.03 -12.38 -54.24
CA GLU A 80 12.83 -11.53 -53.36
C GLU A 80 11.99 -10.36 -52.81
N ALA A 81 11.21 -9.69 -53.66
CA ALA A 81 10.30 -8.62 -53.26
C ALA A 81 9.25 -9.11 -52.25
N GLU A 82 8.65 -10.28 -52.47
CA GLU A 82 7.71 -10.90 -51.53
C GLU A 82 8.37 -11.22 -50.18
N ASN A 83 9.60 -11.76 -50.20
CA ASN A 83 10.33 -12.10 -48.98
C ASN A 83 10.69 -10.84 -48.17
N ILE A 84 11.11 -9.76 -48.84
CA ILE A 84 11.38 -8.46 -48.21
C ILE A 84 10.11 -7.90 -47.59
N ALA A 85 8.99 -7.93 -48.32
CA ALA A 85 7.69 -7.44 -47.82
C ALA A 85 7.22 -8.25 -46.59
N LEU A 86 7.32 -9.58 -46.64
CA LEU A 86 6.97 -10.46 -45.54
C LEU A 86 7.84 -10.22 -44.29
N ARG A 87 9.16 -10.10 -44.46
CA ARG A 87 10.08 -9.78 -43.36
C ARG A 87 9.79 -8.42 -42.74
N SER A 88 9.49 -7.42 -43.55
CA SER A 88 9.11 -6.08 -43.07
C SER A 88 7.82 -6.12 -42.23
N GLN A 89 6.81 -6.83 -42.71
CA GLN A 89 5.54 -6.99 -41.99
C GLN A 89 5.71 -7.76 -40.67
N GLN A 90 6.51 -8.83 -40.67
CA GLN A 90 6.84 -9.58 -39.45
C GLN A 90 7.61 -8.74 -38.44
N ASN A 91 8.62 -7.99 -38.86
CA ASN A 91 9.38 -7.11 -37.96
C ASN A 91 8.49 -6.05 -37.32
N THR A 92 7.57 -5.47 -38.09
CA THR A 92 6.61 -4.48 -37.58
C THR A 92 5.70 -5.08 -36.51
N LEU A 93 5.20 -6.31 -36.72
CA LEU A 93 4.39 -7.03 -35.73
C LEU A 93 5.18 -7.35 -34.46
N ILE A 94 6.44 -7.79 -34.59
CA ILE A 94 7.30 -8.08 -33.44
C ILE A 94 7.55 -6.81 -32.61
N ILE A 95 7.86 -5.68 -33.26
CA ILE A 95 8.05 -4.40 -32.59
C ILE A 95 6.77 -3.96 -31.87
N ALA A 96 5.60 -4.12 -32.50
CA ALA A 96 4.32 -3.80 -31.88
C ALA A 96 4.05 -4.65 -30.63
N ILE A 97 4.32 -5.96 -30.68
CA ILE A 97 4.17 -6.86 -29.53
C ILE A 97 5.10 -6.45 -28.38
N ILE A 98 6.37 -6.16 -28.67
CA ILE A 98 7.35 -5.73 -27.66
C ILE A 98 6.90 -4.40 -27.02
N ALA A 99 6.45 -3.44 -27.82
CA ALA A 99 5.95 -2.16 -27.32
C ALA A 99 4.74 -2.34 -26.39
N LEU A 100 3.82 -3.25 -26.75
CA LEU A 100 2.62 -3.53 -25.95
C LEU A 100 2.98 -4.20 -24.62
N LEU A 101 3.93 -5.14 -24.62
CA LEU A 101 4.46 -5.75 -23.40
C LEU A 101 5.13 -4.73 -22.47
N LEU A 102 5.93 -3.82 -23.02
CA LEU A 102 6.57 -2.75 -22.24
C LEU A 102 5.54 -1.79 -21.62
N ALA A 103 4.49 -1.43 -22.38
CA ALA A 103 3.41 -0.59 -21.87
C ALA A 103 2.66 -1.28 -20.71
N MET A 104 2.38 -2.58 -20.83
CA MET A 104 1.76 -3.37 -19.77
C MET A 104 2.64 -3.46 -18.51
N LEU A 105 3.95 -3.62 -18.68
CA LEU A 105 4.88 -3.61 -17.55
C LEU A 105 4.90 -2.24 -16.83
N ALA A 106 4.90 -1.16 -17.60
CA ALA A 106 4.91 0.20 -17.06
C ALA A 106 3.65 0.51 -16.24
N THR A 107 2.47 0.08 -16.70
CA THR A 107 1.21 0.29 -15.94
C THR A 107 1.23 -0.46 -14.60
N ILE A 108 1.76 -1.68 -14.58
CA ILE A 108 1.93 -2.46 -13.33
C ILE A 108 2.86 -1.74 -12.35
N LEU A 109 4.01 -1.24 -12.82
CA LEU A 109 4.96 -0.51 -11.97
C LEU A 109 4.38 0.78 -11.41
N ILE A 110 3.62 1.52 -12.22
CA ILE A 110 2.91 2.73 -11.78
C ILE A 110 1.86 2.36 -10.72
N MET A 111 1.06 1.31 -10.96
CA MET A 111 0.04 0.85 -10.03
C MET A 111 0.63 0.45 -8.66
N LEU A 112 1.73 -0.30 -8.66
CA LEU A 112 2.42 -0.69 -7.43
C LEU A 112 2.96 0.52 -6.65
N ASN A 113 3.58 1.48 -7.35
CA ASN A 113 4.07 2.70 -6.72
C ASN A 113 2.94 3.53 -6.09
N VAL A 114 1.82 3.71 -6.80
CA VAL A 114 0.66 4.45 -6.30
C VAL A 114 0.05 3.74 -5.08
N LYS A 115 -0.08 2.41 -5.12
CA LYS A 115 -0.59 1.62 -4.01
C LYS A 115 0.30 1.78 -2.77
N ASN A 116 1.62 1.58 -2.92
CA ASN A 116 2.57 1.70 -1.81
C ASN A 116 2.56 3.10 -1.20
N ARG A 117 2.51 4.16 -2.02
CA ARG A 117 2.40 5.54 -1.53
C ARG A 117 1.10 5.80 -0.78
N ARG A 118 -0.03 5.26 -1.25
CA ARG A 118 -1.33 5.39 -0.57
C ARG A 118 -1.31 4.67 0.78
N GLU A 119 -0.82 3.44 0.83
CA GLU A 119 -0.73 2.67 2.07
C GLU A 119 0.17 3.34 3.11
N ALA A 120 1.34 3.84 2.68
CA ALA A 120 2.24 4.60 3.56
C ALA A 120 1.55 5.86 4.10
N LYS A 121 0.84 6.61 3.26
CA LYS A 121 0.11 7.82 3.66
C LYS A 121 -1.01 7.51 4.66
N ILE A 122 -1.80 6.46 4.41
CA ILE A 122 -2.88 6.04 5.32
C ILE A 122 -2.30 5.57 6.66
N LYS A 123 -1.19 4.82 6.64
CA LYS A 123 -0.52 4.36 7.85
C LYS A 123 -0.01 5.54 8.68
N LEU A 124 0.59 6.54 8.04
CA LEU A 124 1.03 7.77 8.71
C LEU A 124 -0.15 8.53 9.33
N MET A 125 -1.25 8.75 8.58
CA MET A 125 -2.44 9.42 9.12
C MET A 125 -3.03 8.68 10.33
N ARG A 126 -3.06 7.34 10.29
CA ARG A 126 -3.53 6.55 11.45
C ARG A 126 -2.63 6.71 12.66
N LEU A 127 -1.32 6.66 12.47
CA LEU A 127 -0.36 6.84 13.56
C LEU A 127 -0.43 8.24 14.14
N GLU A 128 -0.58 9.26 13.30
CA GLU A 128 -0.73 10.65 13.73
C GLU A 128 -2.03 10.84 14.53
N HIS A 129 -3.16 10.35 14.01
CA HIS A 129 -4.43 10.42 14.72
C HIS A 129 -4.40 9.66 16.05
N GLU A 130 -3.81 8.46 16.07
CA GLU A 130 -3.64 7.68 17.30
C GLU A 130 -2.71 8.36 18.30
N ALA A 131 -1.66 9.04 17.83
CA ALA A 131 -0.79 9.83 18.69
C ALA A 131 -1.52 11.06 19.26
N GLU A 132 -2.31 11.75 18.45
CA GLU A 132 -3.14 12.90 18.87
C GLU A 132 -4.18 12.49 19.91
N THR A 133 -4.92 11.40 19.68
CA THR A 133 -5.93 10.93 20.65
C THR A 133 -5.29 10.55 21.97
N ARG A 134 -4.17 9.81 21.93
CA ARG A 134 -3.39 9.49 23.15
C ARG A 134 -2.85 10.73 23.84
N ALA A 135 -2.41 11.74 23.08
CA ALA A 135 -1.92 13.00 23.64
C ALA A 135 -3.05 13.81 24.32
N ILE A 136 -4.26 13.80 23.75
CA ILE A 136 -5.43 14.44 24.36
C ILE A 136 -5.85 13.67 25.62
N GLU A 137 -5.91 12.34 25.56
CA GLU A 137 -6.26 11.49 26.69
C GLU A 137 -5.27 11.66 27.85
N THR A 138 -3.97 11.65 27.57
CA THR A 138 -2.94 11.88 28.59
C THR A 138 -3.03 13.27 29.20
N LYS A 139 -3.26 14.33 28.40
CA LYS A 139 -3.48 15.68 28.93
C LYS A 139 -4.72 15.77 29.82
N LEU A 140 -5.81 15.12 29.44
CA LEU A 140 -7.03 15.10 30.24
C LEU A 140 -6.78 14.41 31.59
N LEU A 141 -6.11 13.26 31.56
CA LEU A 141 -5.71 12.53 32.78
C LEU A 141 -4.78 13.36 33.67
N GLU A 142 -3.84 14.09 33.08
CA GLU A 142 -2.94 14.98 33.81
C GLU A 142 -3.68 16.16 34.43
N GLU A 143 -4.60 16.80 33.70
CA GLU A 143 -5.44 17.87 34.23
C GLU A 143 -6.32 17.39 35.39
N GLU A 144 -6.94 16.21 35.25
CA GLU A 144 -7.72 15.62 36.33
C GLU A 144 -6.85 15.31 37.55
N ALA A 145 -5.66 14.74 37.37
CA ALA A 145 -4.72 14.48 38.44
C ALA A 145 -4.30 15.78 39.16
N ASN A 146 -4.02 16.85 38.41
CA ASN A 146 -3.66 18.16 38.97
C ASN A 146 -4.81 18.80 39.75
N LYS A 147 -6.06 18.70 39.25
CA LYS A 147 -7.26 19.16 39.98
C LYS A 147 -7.43 18.39 41.29
N ARG A 148 -7.20 17.06 41.28
CA ARG A 148 -7.27 16.19 42.46
C ARG A 148 -6.21 16.56 43.51
N ASP A 149 -4.97 16.77 43.10
CA ASP A 149 -3.87 17.17 43.99
C ASP A 149 -4.13 18.53 44.63
N TRP A 150 -4.59 19.51 43.84
CA TRP A 150 -4.95 20.84 44.33
C TRP A 150 -6.05 20.80 45.39
N LEU A 151 -7.11 19.98 45.20
CA LEU A 151 -8.19 19.85 46.18
C LEU A 151 -7.71 19.29 47.53
N ILE A 152 -6.82 18.29 47.51
CA ILE A 152 -6.23 17.74 48.74
C ILE A 152 -5.38 18.80 49.43
N GLN A 153 -4.53 19.52 48.68
CA GLN A 153 -3.69 20.57 49.24
C GLN A 153 -4.54 21.69 49.88
N LEU A 154 -5.61 22.11 49.21
CA LEU A 154 -6.55 23.11 49.72
C LEU A 154 -7.18 22.66 51.04
N TYR A 155 -7.67 21.43 51.10
CA TYR A 155 -8.27 20.88 52.32
C TYR A 155 -7.24 20.77 53.46
N GLY A 156 -6.05 20.25 53.16
CA GLY A 156 -4.95 20.15 54.11
C GLY A 156 -4.55 21.52 54.68
N HIS A 157 -4.50 22.56 53.84
CA HIS A 157 -4.24 23.93 54.27
C HIS A 157 -5.35 24.46 55.19
N ILE A 158 -6.63 24.32 54.80
CA ILE A 158 -7.78 24.78 55.61
C ILE A 158 -7.76 24.11 56.98
N SER A 159 -7.55 22.79 57.02
CA SER A 159 -7.57 22.05 58.28
C SER A 159 -6.39 22.41 59.20
N ASN A 160 -5.17 22.52 58.66
CA ASN A 160 -4.02 22.99 59.45
C ASN A 160 -4.26 24.40 60.03
N ARG A 161 -4.90 25.29 59.27
CA ARG A 161 -5.26 26.63 59.74
C ARG A 161 -6.30 26.59 60.86
N LEU A 162 -7.27 25.69 60.78
CA LEU A 162 -8.25 25.48 61.84
C LEU A 162 -7.57 24.98 63.13
N THR A 163 -6.67 23.99 63.04
CA THR A 163 -5.91 23.49 64.20
C THR A 163 -5.09 24.60 64.86
N SER A 164 -4.40 25.42 64.05
CA SER A 164 -3.64 26.57 64.56
C SER A 164 -4.55 27.62 65.21
N LEU A 165 -5.73 27.86 64.65
CA LEU A 165 -6.71 28.78 65.25
C LEU A 165 -7.18 28.26 66.60
N GLN A 166 -7.44 26.96 66.73
CA GLN A 166 -7.83 26.31 67.98
C GLN A 166 -6.73 26.38 69.05
N GLU A 167 -5.47 26.16 68.69
CA GLU A 167 -4.32 26.28 69.60
C GLU A 167 -4.13 27.72 70.10
N ASN A 168 -4.17 28.69 69.19
CA ASN A 168 -4.10 30.11 69.53
C ASN A 168 -5.27 30.55 70.40
N PHE A 169 -6.48 30.08 70.07
CA PHE A 169 -7.68 30.33 70.86
C PHE A 169 -7.54 29.83 72.29
N ASN A 170 -7.11 28.57 72.49
CA ASN A 170 -6.93 27.99 73.81
C ASN A 170 -5.91 28.77 74.64
N THR A 171 -4.82 29.22 74.01
CA THR A 171 -3.78 30.02 74.66
C THR A 171 -4.30 31.39 75.11
N LEU A 172 -5.06 32.09 74.26
CA LEU A 172 -5.56 33.43 74.55
C LEU A 172 -6.78 33.44 75.50
N SER A 173 -7.64 32.43 75.38
CA SER A 173 -8.88 32.33 76.15
C SER A 173 -8.68 31.83 77.58
N GLN A 174 -7.49 31.31 77.91
CA GLN A 174 -7.18 30.74 79.23
C GLN A 174 -7.43 31.71 80.41
N ARG A 175 -7.24 33.02 80.20
CA ARG A 175 -7.51 34.05 81.22
C ARG A 175 -9.00 34.33 81.42
N TYR A 176 -9.83 33.99 80.45
CA TYR A 176 -11.29 34.18 80.48
C TYR A 176 -12.02 32.99 81.11
N VAL A 177 -11.37 31.83 81.21
CA VAL A 177 -11.91 30.60 81.84
C VAL A 177 -12.48 30.89 83.23
N SER A 178 -11.75 31.64 84.06
CA SER A 178 -12.18 31.96 85.43
C SER A 178 -12.80 33.35 85.57
N SER A 179 -12.37 34.32 84.76
CA SER A 179 -12.80 35.72 84.91
C SER A 179 -14.15 36.02 84.24
N HIS A 180 -14.46 35.37 83.12
CA HIS A 180 -15.72 35.57 82.38
C HIS A 180 -16.23 34.25 81.77
N PRO A 181 -16.75 33.33 82.60
CA PRO A 181 -17.06 31.95 82.18
C PRO A 181 -18.06 31.86 81.02
N LYS A 182 -19.12 32.68 81.02
CA LYS A 182 -20.11 32.72 79.92
C LYS A 182 -19.52 33.18 78.58
N ILE A 183 -18.56 34.11 78.61
CA ILE A 183 -17.89 34.59 77.40
C ILE A 183 -16.98 33.49 76.86
N TYR A 184 -16.21 32.84 77.75
CA TYR A 184 -15.39 31.69 77.40
C TYR A 184 -16.22 30.54 76.80
N GLU A 185 -17.35 30.19 77.41
CA GLU A 185 -18.27 29.15 76.93
C GLU A 185 -18.82 29.47 75.53
N ASN A 186 -19.30 30.70 75.32
CA ASN A 186 -19.78 31.13 73.99
C ASN A 186 -18.69 31.09 72.92
N MET A 187 -17.49 31.55 73.28
CA MET A 187 -16.35 31.54 72.36
C MET A 187 -15.89 30.12 72.03
N HIS A 188 -15.89 29.23 73.02
CA HIS A 188 -15.60 27.80 72.84
C HIS A 188 -16.66 27.14 71.96
N ASN A 189 -17.93 27.45 72.16
CA ASN A 189 -19.02 26.94 71.34
C ASN A 189 -18.89 27.38 69.88
N ILE A 190 -18.57 28.64 69.59
CA ILE A 190 -18.34 29.13 68.22
C ILE A 190 -17.20 28.36 67.53
N LEU A 191 -16.07 28.20 68.23
CA LEU A 191 -14.94 27.44 67.71
C LEU A 191 -15.30 25.98 67.47
N HIS A 192 -16.01 25.36 68.40
CA HIS A 192 -16.42 23.98 68.31
C HIS A 192 -17.46 23.75 67.21
N THR A 193 -18.38 24.70 66.99
CA THR A 193 -19.32 24.69 65.86
C THR A 193 -18.57 24.83 64.53
N ALA A 194 -17.63 25.76 64.40
CA ALA A 194 -16.83 25.90 63.16
C ALA A 194 -15.99 24.65 62.86
N GLU A 195 -15.44 24.01 63.90
CA GLU A 195 -14.76 22.73 63.79
C GLU A 195 -15.72 21.61 63.39
N SER A 196 -16.92 21.57 63.98
CA SER A 196 -17.98 20.62 63.63
C SER A 196 -18.41 20.80 62.18
N ASP A 197 -18.69 22.02 61.72
CA ASP A 197 -19.14 22.30 60.35
C ASP A 197 -18.12 21.84 59.31
N LEU A 198 -16.82 22.07 59.58
CA LEU A 198 -15.73 21.57 58.73
C LEU A 198 -15.58 20.03 58.80
N ARG A 199 -15.86 19.42 59.95
CA ARG A 199 -15.91 17.95 60.14
C ARG A 199 -17.12 17.30 59.49
N GLU A 200 -18.21 18.04 59.32
CA GLU A 200 -19.43 17.57 58.65
C GLU A 200 -19.43 17.82 57.14
N MET A 201 -18.57 18.73 56.65
CA MET A 201 -18.40 19.00 55.23
C MET A 201 -18.17 17.71 54.39
N PRO A 202 -17.33 16.74 54.80
CA PRO A 202 -17.19 15.45 54.09
C PRO A 202 -18.48 14.63 54.00
N LYS A 203 -19.41 14.73 54.97
CA LYS A 203 -20.68 13.99 54.95
C LYS A 203 -21.61 14.49 53.84
N ASN A 204 -21.50 15.78 53.50
CA ASN A 204 -22.23 16.39 52.38
C ASN A 204 -21.47 16.25 51.04
N LEU A 205 -20.24 15.74 51.10
CA LEU A 205 -19.38 15.43 49.95
C LEU A 205 -19.33 13.92 49.67
N ILE A 206 -20.27 13.13 50.22
CA ILE A 206 -20.38 11.71 49.86
C ILE A 206 -20.69 11.67 48.35
N PRO A 207 -19.79 11.10 47.54
CA PRO A 207 -19.98 11.02 46.11
C PRO A 207 -21.14 10.06 45.85
N ASP A 208 -22.01 10.43 44.91
CA ASP A 208 -22.97 9.50 44.34
C ASP A 208 -22.24 8.32 43.67
N GLU A 209 -22.93 7.21 43.44
CA GLU A 209 -22.36 5.98 42.90
C GLU A 209 -21.66 6.19 41.55
N ASN A 210 -22.14 7.12 40.73
CA ASN A 210 -21.54 7.44 39.44
C ASN A 210 -20.23 8.20 39.64
N THR A 211 -20.22 9.22 40.49
CA THR A 211 -18.99 9.93 40.87
C THR A 211 -17.96 8.99 41.50
N PHE A 212 -18.36 8.09 42.40
CA PHE A 212 -17.46 7.12 43.01
C PHE A 212 -16.84 6.16 41.98
N SER A 213 -17.66 5.63 41.07
CA SER A 213 -17.23 4.72 40.00
C SER A 213 -16.23 5.39 39.06
N LEU A 214 -16.51 6.63 38.63
CA LEU A 214 -15.61 7.43 37.79
C LEU A 214 -14.26 7.71 38.48
N TYR A 215 -14.27 7.96 39.79
CA TYR A 215 -13.05 8.27 40.52
C TYR A 215 -12.19 7.05 40.84
N THR A 216 -12.80 5.88 41.03
CA THR A 216 -12.10 4.66 41.47
C THR A 216 -11.89 3.63 40.37
N ASN A 217 -12.46 3.83 39.19
CA ASN A 217 -12.55 2.83 38.12
C ASN A 217 -13.19 1.50 38.55
N LEU A 218 -13.97 1.51 39.64
CA LEU A 218 -14.74 0.35 40.10
C LEU A 218 -16.11 0.35 39.42
N SER A 219 -16.65 -0.83 39.10
CA SER A 219 -18.01 -0.94 38.58
C SER A 219 -19.04 -0.42 39.59
N MET A 220 -20.22 0.00 39.13
CA MET A 220 -21.30 0.41 40.03
C MET A 220 -21.71 -0.71 40.99
N GLU A 221 -21.66 -1.97 40.55
CA GLU A 221 -21.89 -3.15 41.39
C GLU A 221 -20.83 -3.28 42.50
N ALA A 222 -19.56 -3.02 42.19
CA ALA A 222 -18.50 -3.01 43.19
C ALA A 222 -18.62 -1.82 44.16
N ALA A 223 -19.22 -0.71 43.73
CA ALA A 223 -19.46 0.45 44.58
C ALA A 223 -20.41 0.15 45.75
N GLU A 224 -21.37 -0.76 45.57
CA GLU A 224 -22.32 -1.16 46.62
C GLU A 224 -21.64 -1.93 47.77
N LEU A 225 -20.47 -2.52 47.53
CA LEU A 225 -19.72 -3.25 48.55
C LEU A 225 -19.17 -2.33 49.66
N PHE A 226 -19.02 -1.04 49.39
CA PHE A 226 -18.35 -0.09 50.26
C PHE A 226 -19.34 0.87 50.93
N ASN A 227 -19.18 1.08 52.24
CA ASN A 227 -19.93 2.11 52.94
C ASN A 227 -19.39 3.52 52.60
N ALA A 228 -20.13 4.57 52.93
CA ALA A 228 -19.76 5.96 52.62
C ALA A 228 -18.33 6.35 53.08
N ASN A 229 -17.91 5.91 54.28
CA ASN A 229 -16.57 6.20 54.79
C ASN A 229 -15.47 5.44 54.03
N GLU A 230 -15.73 4.19 53.65
CA GLU A 230 -14.83 3.39 52.82
C GLU A 230 -14.72 3.97 51.40
N LYS A 231 -15.83 4.45 50.84
CA LYS A 231 -15.87 5.12 49.52
C LYS A 231 -15.00 6.38 49.52
N ILE A 232 -15.18 7.25 50.51
CA ILE A 232 -14.35 8.45 50.69
C ILE A 232 -12.87 8.06 50.85
N MET A 233 -12.59 7.05 51.66
CA MET A 233 -11.22 6.60 51.91
C MET A 233 -10.54 6.04 50.65
N LEU A 234 -11.26 5.26 49.84
CA LEU A 234 -10.77 4.78 48.53
C LEU A 234 -10.50 5.93 47.57
N MET A 235 -11.37 6.94 47.52
CA MET A 235 -11.16 8.11 46.66
C MET A 235 -9.93 8.93 47.09
N LEU A 236 -9.74 9.14 48.39
CA LEU A 236 -8.55 9.81 48.90
C LEU A 236 -7.27 9.01 48.59
N LEU A 237 -7.35 7.68 48.64
CA LEU A 237 -6.25 6.79 48.24
C LEU A 237 -5.93 6.91 46.75
N VAL A 238 -6.94 6.93 45.86
CA VAL A 238 -6.72 7.17 44.43
C VAL A 238 -6.05 8.52 44.18
N CYS A 239 -6.41 9.53 44.96
CA CYS A 239 -5.80 10.85 44.91
C CYS A 239 -4.42 10.93 45.61
N LYS A 240 -3.82 9.79 45.97
CA LYS A 240 -2.49 9.68 46.60
C LYS A 240 -2.33 10.42 47.93
N ALA A 241 -3.43 10.63 48.65
CA ALA A 241 -3.37 11.30 49.94
C ALA A 241 -2.58 10.47 50.96
N ASP A 242 -1.64 11.11 51.64
CA ASP A 242 -0.86 10.47 52.70
C ASP A 242 -1.72 10.19 53.95
N ASN A 243 -1.20 9.39 54.88
CA ASN A 243 -1.95 9.03 56.08
C ASN A 243 -2.30 10.25 56.95
N ARG A 244 -1.49 11.30 56.93
CA ARG A 244 -1.75 12.53 57.69
C ARG A 244 -2.93 13.28 57.05
N GLN A 245 -2.88 13.53 55.75
CA GLN A 245 -3.95 14.16 54.98
C GLN A 245 -5.29 13.41 55.12
N ILE A 246 -5.28 12.07 55.01
CA ILE A 246 -6.50 11.26 55.20
C ILE A 246 -6.99 11.35 56.65
N SER A 247 -6.09 11.31 57.64
CA SER A 247 -6.45 11.41 59.06
C SER A 247 -7.10 12.76 59.39
N THR A 248 -6.58 13.82 58.77
CA THR A 248 -7.11 15.18 58.83
C THR A 248 -8.49 15.27 58.17
N PHE A 249 -8.66 14.71 56.96
CA PHE A 249 -9.92 14.72 56.22
C PHE A 249 -11.03 13.91 56.90
N MET A 250 -10.70 12.71 57.39
CA MET A 250 -11.65 11.83 58.06
C MET A 250 -11.78 12.12 59.55
N ASN A 251 -11.12 13.17 60.05
CA ASN A 251 -11.09 13.57 61.46
C ASN A 251 -10.86 12.38 62.41
N THR A 252 -9.76 11.67 62.20
CA THR A 252 -9.40 10.49 62.99
C THR A 252 -7.88 10.41 63.17
N SER A 253 -7.39 9.49 63.99
CA SER A 253 -5.95 9.35 64.19
C SER A 253 -5.26 8.67 63.01
N ILE A 254 -3.96 8.93 62.85
CA ILE A 254 -3.14 8.28 61.82
C ILE A 254 -3.16 6.75 61.99
N GLU A 255 -3.17 6.26 63.23
CA GLU A 255 -3.24 4.84 63.59
C GLU A 255 -4.56 4.21 63.13
N SER A 256 -5.68 4.92 63.35
CA SER A 256 -7.01 4.52 62.86
C SER A 256 -7.03 4.42 61.33
N ILE A 257 -6.41 5.37 60.62
CA ILE A 257 -6.28 5.31 59.16
C ILE A 257 -5.46 4.09 58.72
N ARG A 258 -4.33 3.78 59.36
CA ARG A 258 -3.53 2.59 58.99
C ARG A 258 -4.34 1.30 59.15
N ALA A 259 -5.06 1.15 60.27
CA ALA A 259 -5.89 -0.02 60.52
C ALA A 259 -7.01 -0.15 59.46
N ARG A 260 -7.69 0.95 59.15
CA ARG A 260 -8.75 1.00 58.13
C ARG A 260 -8.20 0.72 56.72
N LYS A 261 -7.01 1.23 56.35
CA LYS A 261 -6.34 0.90 55.07
C LYS A 261 -6.10 -0.60 54.95
N SER A 262 -5.63 -1.25 56.02
CA SER A 262 -5.42 -2.70 56.04
C SER A 262 -6.72 -3.48 55.87
N GLN A 263 -7.80 -3.07 56.54
CA GLN A 263 -9.12 -3.70 56.42
C GLN A 263 -9.69 -3.54 55.00
N LEU A 264 -9.55 -2.34 54.43
CA LEU A 264 -10.02 -2.02 53.10
C LEU A 264 -9.26 -2.80 52.02
N LYS A 265 -7.93 -2.91 52.15
CA LYS A 265 -7.10 -3.74 51.27
C LYS A 265 -7.53 -5.21 51.32
N LYS A 266 -7.77 -5.75 52.51
CA LYS A 266 -8.29 -7.12 52.69
C LYS A 266 -9.65 -7.29 52.00
N LYS A 267 -10.58 -6.36 52.21
CA LYS A 267 -11.91 -6.37 51.61
C LYS A 267 -11.87 -6.33 50.07
N LEU A 268 -10.98 -5.52 49.48
CA LEU A 268 -10.77 -5.50 48.03
C LEU A 268 -10.28 -6.85 47.51
N THR A 269 -9.26 -7.44 48.15
CA THR A 269 -8.71 -8.73 47.73
C THR A 269 -9.70 -9.89 47.87
N GLU A 270 -10.53 -9.87 48.92
CA GLU A 270 -11.57 -10.90 49.15
C GLU A 270 -12.68 -10.86 48.10
N ASN A 271 -12.93 -9.70 47.51
CA ASN A 271 -13.93 -9.51 46.45
C ASN A 271 -13.32 -9.56 45.04
N GLY A 272 -12.07 -10.02 44.89
CA GLY A 272 -11.41 -10.16 43.59
C GLY A 272 -11.03 -8.83 42.91
N ILE A 273 -11.01 -7.73 43.65
CA ILE A 273 -10.65 -6.40 43.14
C ILE A 273 -9.13 -6.21 43.34
N ASP A 274 -8.42 -5.82 42.27
CA ASP A 274 -7.01 -5.53 42.35
C ASP A 274 -6.75 -4.28 43.22
N ALA A 275 -6.14 -4.50 44.38
CA ALA A 275 -5.81 -3.44 45.33
C ALA A 275 -4.55 -2.66 44.93
N ALA A 276 -3.75 -3.13 43.97
CA ALA A 276 -2.48 -2.51 43.60
C ALA A 276 -2.65 -1.04 43.16
N HIS A 277 -3.73 -0.73 42.45
CA HIS A 277 -4.04 0.64 42.01
C HIS A 277 -4.24 1.63 43.17
N PHE A 278 -4.73 1.17 44.33
CA PHE A 278 -5.10 2.03 45.46
C PHE A 278 -3.99 2.20 46.50
N PHE A 279 -2.97 1.35 46.50
CA PHE A 279 -1.98 1.28 47.58
C PHE A 279 -0.52 1.33 47.11
N ASN A 280 -0.24 1.40 45.81
CA ASN A 280 1.12 1.54 45.27
C ASN A 280 1.54 3.02 45.22
N PHE A 281 2.18 3.50 46.28
CA PHE A 281 2.83 4.81 46.35
C PHE A 281 4.17 4.69 47.08
#